data_AF-A0A0A8B5J5-F1
#
_entry.id   AF-A0A0A8B5J5-F1
#
_cell.length_a   1.000
_cell.length_b   1.000
_cell.length_c   1.000
_cell.angle_alpha   90.00
_cell.angle_beta   90.00
_cell.angle_gamma   90.00
#
_symmetry.space_group_name_H-M   'P 1'
#
loop_
_entity.id
_entity.type
_entity.pdbx_description
1 polymer ?
#
loop_
_entity_poly.entity_id
_entity_poly.type
_entity_poly.pdbx_seq_one_letter_code
_entity_poly.pdbx_strand_id
1 'polypeptide(L)'
;MGGFAEREGEAIREAFEGLSFSDEQKERLAQRLAAGAPSAKILRFSPAKRRYRFAVAAAVVAAMALGGGAYAAAGGLVGVQQFADRVFNGAPAQTELLGTVGHPVGASAQSGGVTVTADAVMGDAHGYAVVYSISRDDGRPFEGVEPLENGLLPLGFDYADLNVVGMSGAYGESYFYDEDPSDNAIQYVEKMTVDSPAGGLVGKTLRSSFKGLFILPADGQRRYLAEGVWEFGFELLYSDASVSFPAGQSIAVSEGAATLRELSVSPIALYLSWEEASAPDPDADTMPAPDVKVVMKDGSVVACDIERAGGSAEPGDGKVVWSRNVFFDRIIDPSQVESVQVGGASFKPVA
;
A
#
# COMPACT_ATOMS: atom_id res chain seq x y z
N MET A 1 -34.81 -14.53 13.38
CA MET A 1 -33.88 -14.02 12.35
C MET A 1 -33.36 -12.63 12.73
N GLY A 2 -32.82 -12.45 13.94
CA GLY A 2 -32.30 -11.15 14.42
C GLY A 2 -30.89 -11.19 15.01
N GLY A 3 -30.35 -12.38 15.31
CA GLY A 3 -29.06 -12.52 16.00
C GLY A 3 -27.84 -12.83 15.13
N PHE A 4 -27.97 -12.76 13.79
CA PHE A 4 -26.85 -12.92 12.86
C PHE A 4 -26.30 -11.55 12.40
N ALA A 5 -27.18 -10.58 12.12
CA ALA A 5 -26.77 -9.22 11.74
C ALA A 5 -26.09 -8.45 12.89
N GLU A 6 -26.48 -8.73 14.14
CA GLU A 6 -25.91 -8.08 15.33
C GLU A 6 -24.47 -8.56 15.62
N ARG A 7 -24.16 -9.84 15.32
CA ARG A 7 -22.81 -10.40 15.48
C ARG A 7 -21.84 -9.97 14.38
N GLU A 8 -22.33 -9.79 13.15
CA GLU A 8 -21.52 -9.22 12.07
C GLU A 8 -21.19 -7.74 12.31
N GLY A 9 -22.13 -6.97 12.90
CA GLY A 9 -21.90 -5.58 13.28
C GLY A 9 -20.87 -5.42 14.40
N GLU A 10 -20.90 -6.29 15.42
CA GLU A 10 -19.88 -6.31 16.49
C GLU A 10 -18.51 -6.75 15.98
N ALA A 11 -18.43 -7.76 15.12
CA ALA A 11 -17.17 -8.23 14.56
C ALA A 11 -16.48 -7.18 13.67
N ILE A 12 -17.26 -6.40 12.91
CA ILE A 12 -16.73 -5.27 12.14
C ILE A 12 -16.22 -4.18 13.09
N ARG A 13 -16.97 -3.86 14.15
CA ARG A 13 -16.55 -2.85 15.11
C ARG A 13 -15.27 -3.23 15.87
N GLU A 14 -15.12 -4.49 16.25
CA GLU A 14 -13.92 -5.00 16.92
C GLU A 14 -12.69 -4.99 15.98
N ALA A 15 -12.89 -5.28 14.69
CA ALA A 15 -11.86 -5.14 13.65
C ALA A 15 -11.45 -3.67 13.41
N PHE A 16 -12.36 -2.70 13.62
CA PHE A 16 -12.09 -1.26 13.51
C PHE A 16 -11.47 -0.64 14.78
N GLU A 17 -11.82 -1.10 15.98
CA GLU A 17 -11.23 -0.63 17.25
C GLU A 17 -9.75 -1.05 17.37
N GLY A 18 -9.35 -2.15 16.73
CA GLY A 18 -7.96 -2.62 16.59
C GLY A 18 -7.09 -1.84 15.59
N LEU A 19 -7.58 -0.73 15.03
CA LEU A 19 -6.89 0.15 14.06
C LEU A 19 -6.82 1.61 14.55
N SER A 20 -6.83 1.83 15.86
CA SER A 20 -6.79 3.19 16.43
C SER A 20 -5.39 3.82 16.38
N PHE A 21 -5.34 5.05 15.88
CA PHE A 21 -4.12 5.87 15.87
C PHE A 21 -3.72 6.31 17.28
N SER A 22 -2.41 6.44 17.49
CA SER A 22 -1.84 7.02 18.71
C SER A 22 -2.20 8.49 18.87
N ASP A 23 -2.19 8.99 20.10
CA ASP A 23 -2.56 10.38 20.39
C ASP A 23 -1.59 11.41 19.74
N GLU A 24 -0.34 11.00 19.48
CA GLU A 24 0.63 11.82 18.73
C GLU A 24 0.26 11.98 17.25
N GLN A 25 -0.33 10.95 16.63
CA GLN A 25 -0.84 11.02 15.26
C GLN A 25 -2.07 11.95 15.19
N LYS A 26 -2.92 11.94 16.24
CA LYS A 26 -4.08 12.83 16.36
C LYS A 26 -3.67 14.30 16.51
N GLU A 27 -2.63 14.61 17.29
CA GLU A 27 -2.14 15.99 17.44
C GLU A 27 -1.51 16.55 16.15
N ARG A 28 -0.82 15.72 15.38
CA ARG A 28 -0.24 16.13 14.08
C ARG A 28 -1.31 16.50 13.05
N LEU A 29 -2.44 15.78 13.04
CA LEU A 29 -3.60 16.10 12.21
C LEU A 29 -4.19 17.47 12.56
N ALA A 30 -4.37 17.75 13.84
CA ALA A 30 -4.89 19.04 14.31
C ALA A 30 -3.97 20.22 13.94
N GLN A 31 -2.64 20.01 13.95
CA GLN A 31 -1.67 21.06 13.63
C GLN A 31 -1.60 21.37 12.12
N ARG A 32 -1.78 20.38 11.24
CA ARG A 32 -1.79 20.62 9.77
C ARG A 32 -3.01 21.40 9.31
N LEU A 33 -4.18 21.18 9.92
CA LEU A 33 -5.41 21.94 9.65
C LEU A 33 -5.26 23.43 9.99
N ALA A 34 -4.42 23.78 10.97
CA ALA A 34 -4.21 25.16 11.39
C ALA A 34 -3.20 25.94 10.53
N ALA A 35 -2.37 25.27 9.72
CA ALA A 35 -1.20 25.87 9.06
C ALA A 35 -1.34 26.07 7.53
N GLY A 36 -2.42 25.60 6.89
CA GLY A 36 -2.56 25.54 5.43
C GLY A 36 -3.14 26.80 4.76
N ALA A 37 -2.35 27.86 4.56
CA ALA A 37 -2.47 28.77 3.41
C ALA A 37 -1.14 29.55 3.24
N PRO A 38 -0.47 29.54 2.07
CA PRO A 38 -0.76 30.59 1.08
C PRO A 38 -0.51 30.29 -0.43
N SER A 39 -1.17 31.13 -1.23
CA SER A 39 -1.06 31.47 -2.67
C SER A 39 0.25 31.19 -3.43
N ALA A 40 0.14 30.57 -4.62
CA ALA A 40 1.21 30.53 -5.62
C ALA A 40 0.86 31.32 -6.89
N LYS A 41 1.73 32.28 -7.24
CA LYS A 41 1.67 33.14 -8.43
C LYS A 41 2.10 32.40 -9.69
N ILE A 42 1.38 32.64 -10.78
CA ILE A 42 1.63 32.14 -12.13
C ILE A 42 2.90 32.78 -12.72
N LEU A 43 3.89 31.98 -13.14
CA LEU A 43 5.00 32.42 -13.97
C LEU A 43 4.93 31.75 -15.36
N ARG A 44 4.87 32.58 -16.40
CA ARG A 44 4.86 32.21 -17.83
C ARG A 44 6.28 32.26 -18.40
N PHE A 45 6.67 31.30 -19.22
CA PHE A 45 7.81 31.45 -20.15
C PHE A 45 7.58 30.78 -21.52
N SER A 46 8.09 31.45 -22.56
CA SER A 46 8.04 31.11 -24.01
C SER A 46 9.43 30.62 -24.48
N PRO A 47 9.59 29.93 -25.64
CA PRO A 47 10.67 28.96 -25.88
C PRO A 47 11.79 29.44 -26.84
N ALA A 48 13.02 28.90 -26.69
CA ALA A 48 14.02 28.81 -27.78
C ALA A 48 15.27 27.89 -27.50
N LYS A 49 15.32 26.76 -28.22
CA LYS A 49 16.43 26.06 -28.96
C LYS A 49 17.86 25.77 -28.37
N ARG A 50 18.25 24.47 -28.56
CA ARG A 50 19.60 23.83 -28.82
C ARG A 50 20.52 23.58 -27.59
N ARG A 51 21.22 22.44 -27.36
CA ARG A 51 21.53 21.14 -28.04
C ARG A 51 22.05 20.10 -27.00
N TYR A 52 21.55 18.85 -27.12
CA TYR A 52 22.02 17.50 -26.73
C TYR A 52 23.18 17.27 -25.71
N ARG A 53 22.97 16.41 -24.69
CA ARG A 53 23.26 14.95 -24.64
C ARG A 53 22.97 14.35 -23.24
N PHE A 54 22.50 13.09 -23.22
CA PHE A 54 22.02 12.26 -22.08
C PHE A 54 20.61 12.58 -21.57
N ALA A 55 19.62 11.80 -22.01
CA ALA A 55 18.34 11.65 -21.32
C ALA A 55 17.79 10.26 -21.63
N VAL A 56 17.56 9.49 -20.57
CA VAL A 56 16.70 8.30 -20.54
C VAL A 56 15.39 8.66 -21.25
N ALA A 57 14.94 7.81 -22.17
CA ALA A 57 13.81 8.09 -23.03
C ALA A 57 12.52 8.24 -22.23
N ALA A 58 12.17 9.48 -21.88
CA ALA A 58 10.81 9.89 -21.61
C ALA A 58 10.03 9.82 -22.93
N ALA A 59 9.19 8.79 -23.07
CA ALA A 59 8.22 8.69 -24.16
C ALA A 59 6.81 8.84 -23.59
N VAL A 60 6.46 10.05 -23.14
CA VAL A 60 5.06 10.47 -23.03
C VAL A 60 4.59 10.73 -24.46
N VAL A 61 4.01 9.72 -25.10
CA VAL A 61 3.28 9.89 -26.35
C VAL A 61 1.79 9.84 -26.02
N ALA A 62 1.16 10.98 -26.24
CA ALA A 62 -0.26 11.21 -26.06
C ALA A 62 -1.10 10.19 -26.84
N ALA A 63 -1.89 9.41 -26.12
CA ALA A 63 -3.09 8.75 -26.63
C ALA A 63 -4.33 9.52 -26.15
N MET A 64 -4.37 10.84 -26.40
CA MET A 64 -5.63 11.58 -26.41
C MET A 64 -6.27 11.38 -27.78
N ALA A 65 -7.11 10.36 -27.89
CA ALA A 65 -8.33 10.35 -28.71
C ALA A 65 -8.90 8.93 -28.76
N LEU A 66 -10.01 8.74 -28.03
CA LEU A 66 -11.25 8.02 -28.41
C LEU A 66 -11.80 7.24 -27.20
N GLY A 67 -12.50 7.97 -26.32
CA GLY A 67 -13.21 7.47 -25.15
C GLY A 67 -13.26 8.58 -24.11
N GLY A 68 -14.36 9.33 -24.06
CA GLY A 68 -14.40 10.68 -23.49
C GLY A 68 -14.45 10.76 -21.96
N GLY A 69 -13.99 11.90 -21.45
CA GLY A 69 -14.35 12.43 -20.13
C GLY A 69 -13.20 12.52 -19.12
N ALA A 70 -12.79 13.76 -18.79
CA ALA A 70 -12.09 14.14 -17.56
C ALA A 70 -10.61 13.70 -17.33
N TYR A 71 -9.68 14.11 -18.20
CA TYR A 71 -8.30 14.39 -17.77
C TYR A 71 -8.23 15.74 -17.05
N ALA A 72 -8.93 15.89 -15.92
CA ALA A 72 -8.89 17.10 -15.12
C ALA A 72 -9.41 16.88 -13.69
N ALA A 73 -8.86 15.88 -12.98
CA ALA A 73 -8.89 15.85 -11.53
C ALA A 73 -7.54 15.26 -11.06
N ALA A 74 -6.77 16.05 -10.30
CA ALA A 74 -5.42 15.80 -9.77
C ALA A 74 -4.30 15.57 -10.83
N GLY A 75 -3.17 16.26 -10.91
CA GLY A 75 -2.45 17.03 -9.91
C GLY A 75 -0.96 16.63 -9.92
N GLY A 76 -0.26 16.75 -11.05
CA GLY A 76 1.20 16.46 -11.13
C GLY A 76 1.58 14.98 -10.95
N LEU A 77 2.86 14.65 -11.15
CA LEU A 77 3.38 13.31 -10.80
C LEU A 77 3.44 13.18 -9.27
N VAL A 78 2.83 12.13 -8.72
CA VAL A 78 2.82 11.83 -7.27
C VAL A 78 4.25 11.54 -6.80
N GLY A 79 4.86 12.47 -6.07
CA GLY A 79 6.19 12.25 -5.47
C GLY A 79 6.14 11.31 -4.27
N VAL A 80 7.31 10.84 -3.81
CA VAL A 80 7.42 9.94 -2.63
C VAL A 80 6.72 10.50 -1.39
N GLN A 81 6.90 11.79 -1.09
CA GLN A 81 6.25 12.39 0.09
C GLN A 81 4.72 12.41 -0.05
N GLN A 82 4.20 12.69 -1.25
CA GLN A 82 2.75 12.65 -1.49
C GLN A 82 2.25 11.21 -1.41
N PHE A 83 2.99 10.24 -1.96
CA PHE A 83 2.65 8.83 -1.82
C PHE A 83 2.64 8.40 -0.35
N ALA A 84 3.64 8.81 0.43
CA ALA A 84 3.70 8.53 1.85
C ALA A 84 2.53 9.13 2.61
N ASP A 85 2.21 10.39 2.32
CA ASP A 85 1.08 11.07 2.94
C ASP A 85 -0.23 10.32 2.65
N ARG A 86 -0.38 9.85 1.40
CA ARG A 86 -1.56 9.14 0.89
C ARG A 86 -1.69 7.70 1.40
N VAL A 87 -0.58 6.97 1.59
CA VAL A 87 -0.58 5.55 1.99
C VAL A 87 -0.37 5.35 3.49
N PHE A 88 0.13 6.36 4.19
CA PHE A 88 0.48 6.27 5.61
C PHE A 88 -0.04 7.46 6.43
N ASN A 89 -1.10 8.11 5.96
CA ASN A 89 -1.81 9.19 6.66
C ASN A 89 -0.87 10.31 7.15
N GLY A 90 -0.01 10.81 6.26
CA GLY A 90 0.92 11.91 6.57
C GLY A 90 2.14 11.53 7.39
N ALA A 91 2.47 10.24 7.52
CA ALA A 91 3.69 9.82 8.18
C ALA A 91 4.92 10.43 7.47
N PRO A 92 5.92 10.91 8.23
CA PRO A 92 7.11 11.53 7.63
C PRO A 92 7.85 10.49 6.76
N ALA A 93 8.16 10.86 5.52
CA ALA A 93 8.98 10.06 4.63
C ALA A 93 10.38 10.66 4.52
N GLN A 94 11.37 9.78 4.33
CA GLN A 94 12.72 10.20 4.01
C GLN A 94 12.78 10.53 2.51
N THR A 95 13.11 11.77 2.17
CA THR A 95 12.91 12.36 0.83
C THR A 95 13.96 11.96 -0.21
N GLU A 96 14.87 11.03 0.11
CA GLU A 96 15.96 10.60 -0.79
C GLU A 96 15.55 9.49 -1.78
N LEU A 97 14.31 8.99 -1.74
CA LEU A 97 13.82 7.88 -2.59
C LEU A 97 13.28 8.30 -3.97
N LEU A 98 13.87 9.31 -4.60
CA LEU A 98 13.37 9.83 -5.87
C LEU A 98 13.29 8.74 -6.96
N GLY A 99 12.09 8.53 -7.51
CA GLY A 99 11.85 7.59 -8.61
C GLY A 99 11.44 6.18 -8.20
N THR A 100 11.20 5.92 -6.91
CA THR A 100 10.62 4.63 -6.45
C THR A 100 9.13 4.52 -6.73
N VAL A 101 8.40 5.64 -6.80
CA VAL A 101 6.99 5.66 -7.15
C VAL A 101 6.82 5.45 -8.66
N GLY A 102 6.08 4.41 -9.02
CA GLY A 102 5.57 4.17 -10.37
C GLY A 102 4.29 4.96 -10.65
N HIS A 103 4.08 5.27 -11.92
CA HIS A 103 2.91 6.01 -12.41
C HIS A 103 2.18 5.20 -13.48
N PRO A 104 1.09 4.50 -13.12
CA PRO A 104 0.29 3.76 -14.08
C PRO A 104 -0.21 4.68 -15.21
N VAL A 105 -0.11 4.22 -16.46
CA VAL A 105 -0.55 4.99 -17.64
C VAL A 105 -1.81 4.38 -18.22
N GLY A 106 -2.87 5.18 -18.36
CA GLY A 106 -4.16 4.71 -18.89
C GLY A 106 -4.89 3.72 -17.98
N ALA A 107 -4.50 3.67 -16.71
CA ALA A 107 -5.02 2.75 -15.71
C ALA A 107 -6.32 3.30 -15.08
N SER A 108 -7.37 3.41 -15.88
CA SER A 108 -8.65 3.97 -15.44
C SER A 108 -9.85 3.31 -16.10
N ALA A 109 -10.99 3.32 -15.43
CA ALA A 109 -12.28 2.99 -16.02
C ALA A 109 -13.35 3.98 -15.54
N GLN A 110 -14.38 4.19 -16.36
CA GLN A 110 -15.51 5.06 -16.06
C GLN A 110 -16.82 4.26 -16.14
N SER A 111 -17.68 4.40 -15.13
CA SER A 111 -18.96 3.72 -15.01
C SER A 111 -19.80 4.33 -13.90
N GLY A 112 -21.13 4.29 -14.01
CA GLY A 112 -22.01 4.75 -12.94
C GLY A 112 -21.85 6.23 -12.53
N GLY A 113 -21.35 7.09 -13.42
CA GLY A 113 -21.10 8.52 -13.15
C GLY A 113 -19.81 8.80 -12.34
N VAL A 114 -18.95 7.80 -12.21
CA VAL A 114 -17.66 7.87 -11.50
C VAL A 114 -16.55 7.28 -12.37
N THR A 115 -15.36 7.86 -12.26
CA THR A 115 -14.11 7.35 -12.85
C THR A 115 -13.16 6.89 -11.75
N VAL A 116 -12.69 5.64 -11.84
CA VAL A 116 -11.65 5.08 -10.96
C VAL A 116 -10.33 5.05 -11.73
N THR A 117 -9.27 5.59 -11.13
CA THR A 117 -7.93 5.68 -11.74
C THR A 117 -6.88 5.20 -10.74
N ALA A 118 -5.90 4.40 -11.19
CA ALA A 118 -4.68 4.13 -10.40
C ALA A 118 -3.66 5.26 -10.63
N ASP A 119 -3.36 6.02 -9.59
CA ASP A 119 -2.54 7.23 -9.68
C ASP A 119 -1.05 6.95 -9.47
N ALA A 120 -0.75 6.04 -8.54
CA ALA A 120 0.60 5.77 -8.09
C ALA A 120 0.75 4.37 -7.51
N VAL A 121 1.94 3.79 -7.67
CA VAL A 121 2.29 2.49 -7.10
C VAL A 121 3.70 2.49 -6.54
N MET A 122 3.91 1.82 -5.41
CA MET A 122 5.23 1.51 -4.87
C MET A 122 5.23 0.05 -4.43
N GLY A 123 6.37 -0.63 -4.49
CA GLY A 123 6.44 -2.04 -4.12
C GLY A 123 7.85 -2.56 -3.99
N ASP A 124 7.93 -3.87 -3.75
CA ASP A 124 9.13 -4.70 -3.75
C ASP A 124 8.83 -6.04 -4.44
N ALA A 125 9.70 -7.04 -4.29
CA ALA A 125 9.48 -8.34 -4.91
C ALA A 125 8.26 -9.12 -4.36
N HIS A 126 7.76 -8.78 -3.18
CA HIS A 126 6.81 -9.59 -2.39
C HIS A 126 5.53 -8.84 -2.01
N GLY A 127 5.46 -7.53 -2.26
CA GLY A 127 4.27 -6.73 -1.99
C GLY A 127 4.26 -5.39 -2.70
N TYR A 128 3.09 -4.77 -2.72
CA TYR A 128 2.87 -3.46 -3.33
C TYR A 128 1.84 -2.64 -2.54
N ALA A 129 1.89 -1.34 -2.76
CA ALA A 129 0.88 -0.37 -2.35
C ALA A 129 0.46 0.44 -3.58
N VAL A 130 -0.85 0.56 -3.82
CA VAL A 130 -1.42 1.37 -4.91
C VAL A 130 -2.34 2.43 -4.33
N VAL A 131 -2.24 3.64 -4.85
CA VAL A 131 -3.18 4.73 -4.60
C VAL A 131 -4.08 4.88 -5.81
N TYR A 132 -5.38 4.87 -5.58
CA TYR A 132 -6.41 5.14 -6.58
C TYR A 132 -7.13 6.45 -6.25
N SER A 133 -7.53 7.18 -7.29
CA SER A 133 -8.53 8.23 -7.21
C SER A 133 -9.86 7.73 -7.76
N ILE A 134 -10.94 8.12 -7.09
CA ILE A 134 -12.32 7.82 -7.48
C ILE A 134 -13.03 9.16 -7.58
N SER A 135 -13.27 9.60 -8.81
CA SER A 135 -13.78 10.95 -9.09
C SER A 135 -15.18 10.93 -9.70
N ARG A 136 -16.03 11.86 -9.29
CA ARG A 136 -17.34 12.05 -9.92
C ARG A 136 -17.21 12.73 -11.27
N ASP A 137 -17.87 12.18 -12.27
CA ASP A 137 -17.84 12.70 -13.65
C ASP A 137 -18.55 14.07 -13.78
N ASP A 138 -19.47 14.38 -12.86
CA ASP A 138 -20.19 15.65 -12.82
C ASP A 138 -19.39 16.78 -12.14
N GLY A 139 -18.17 16.50 -11.67
CA GLY A 139 -17.26 17.47 -11.07
C GLY A 139 -17.72 18.00 -9.71
N ARG A 140 -18.73 17.39 -9.08
CA ARG A 140 -19.19 17.78 -7.75
C ARG A 140 -18.52 16.93 -6.67
N PRO A 141 -18.40 17.43 -5.43
CA PRO A 141 -17.97 16.62 -4.30
C PRO A 141 -18.89 15.45 -3.98
N PHE A 142 -18.34 14.48 -3.26
CA PHE A 142 -19.16 13.45 -2.62
C PHE A 142 -19.86 14.06 -1.40
N GLU A 143 -21.20 14.00 -1.38
CA GLU A 143 -22.00 14.55 -0.29
C GLU A 143 -22.38 13.45 0.71
N GLY A 144 -22.46 13.79 2.00
CA GLY A 144 -22.90 12.86 3.04
C GLY A 144 -21.90 11.75 3.37
N VAL A 145 -20.62 11.97 3.04
CA VAL A 145 -19.51 11.07 3.35
C VAL A 145 -18.68 11.72 4.45
N GLU A 146 -18.98 11.35 5.69
CA GLU A 146 -18.25 11.85 6.86
C GLU A 146 -17.14 10.86 7.25
N PRO A 147 -15.93 11.35 7.54
CA PRO A 147 -14.86 10.48 8.02
C PRO A 147 -15.18 9.91 9.40
N LEU A 148 -14.69 8.71 9.67
CA LEU A 148 -14.65 8.09 10.98
C LEU A 148 -13.69 8.85 11.91
N GLU A 149 -13.69 8.53 13.21
CA GLU A 149 -12.79 9.17 14.18
C GLU A 149 -11.29 9.01 13.83
N ASN A 150 -10.94 7.97 13.09
CA ASN A 150 -9.59 7.72 12.60
C ASN A 150 -9.26 8.48 11.29
N GLY A 151 -10.19 9.27 10.75
CA GLY A 151 -10.02 10.04 9.52
C GLY A 151 -10.29 9.26 8.22
N LEU A 152 -10.55 7.94 8.29
CA LEU A 152 -10.89 7.13 7.12
C LEU A 152 -12.38 7.25 6.78
N LEU A 153 -12.73 7.09 5.51
CA LEU A 153 -14.13 7.09 5.08
C LEU A 153 -14.74 5.70 5.25
N PRO A 154 -16.00 5.60 5.74
CA PRO A 154 -16.70 4.33 5.88
C PRO A 154 -17.28 3.84 4.54
N LEU A 155 -16.42 3.70 3.55
CA LEU A 155 -16.77 3.31 2.19
C LEU A 155 -16.35 1.87 1.90
N GLY A 156 -17.00 1.29 0.89
CA GLY A 156 -16.65 -0.03 0.39
C GLY A 156 -17.13 -0.23 -1.04
N PHE A 157 -16.67 -1.33 -1.62
CA PHE A 157 -17.20 -1.86 -2.87
C PHE A 157 -17.99 -3.14 -2.57
N ASP A 158 -19.08 -3.38 -3.31
CA ASP A 158 -19.76 -4.69 -3.29
C ASP A 158 -18.81 -5.82 -3.69
N TYR A 159 -17.89 -5.50 -4.60
CA TYR A 159 -16.82 -6.38 -5.04
C TYR A 159 -15.60 -5.55 -5.36
N ALA A 160 -14.46 -5.95 -4.80
CA ALA A 160 -13.13 -5.46 -5.15
C ALA A 160 -12.23 -6.68 -5.31
N ASP A 161 -11.60 -6.79 -6.48
CA ASP A 161 -10.66 -7.85 -6.80
C ASP A 161 -9.47 -7.24 -7.53
N LEU A 162 -8.31 -7.36 -6.90
CA LEU A 162 -7.06 -6.76 -7.33
C LEU A 162 -6.02 -7.85 -7.38
N ASN A 163 -5.80 -8.34 -8.58
CA ASN A 163 -5.04 -9.56 -8.79
C ASN A 163 -3.83 -9.30 -9.68
N VAL A 164 -2.64 -9.67 -9.20
CA VAL A 164 -1.44 -9.69 -10.04
C VAL A 164 -1.48 -10.94 -10.90
N VAL A 165 -1.41 -10.78 -12.23
CA VAL A 165 -1.53 -11.89 -13.18
C VAL A 165 -0.42 -12.91 -12.95
N GLY A 166 -0.82 -14.15 -12.71
CA GLY A 166 0.09 -15.27 -12.46
C GLY A 166 0.59 -15.38 -11.02
N MET A 167 0.04 -14.57 -10.11
CA MET A 167 0.28 -14.67 -8.66
C MET A 167 -0.90 -15.34 -7.96
N SER A 168 -0.63 -15.95 -6.82
CA SER A 168 -1.61 -16.51 -5.89
C SER A 168 -1.27 -16.05 -4.48
N GLY A 169 -2.12 -16.37 -3.50
CA GLY A 169 -1.86 -16.06 -2.10
C GLY A 169 -1.69 -14.58 -1.86
N ALA A 170 -2.78 -13.87 -1.58
CA ALA A 170 -2.75 -12.44 -1.37
C ALA A 170 -3.32 -12.12 0.01
N TYR A 171 -2.61 -11.29 0.76
CA TYR A 171 -3.05 -10.78 2.05
C TYR A 171 -2.72 -9.30 2.12
N GLY A 172 -3.58 -8.51 2.75
CA GLY A 172 -3.36 -7.10 2.85
C GLY A 172 -4.55 -6.34 3.40
N GLU A 173 -4.51 -5.03 3.21
CA GLU A 173 -5.53 -4.12 3.69
C GLU A 173 -5.83 -3.04 2.66
N SER A 174 -7.03 -2.48 2.78
CA SER A 174 -7.43 -1.34 1.98
C SER A 174 -8.32 -0.40 2.76
N TYR A 175 -8.34 0.86 2.35
CA TYR A 175 -9.11 1.90 3.04
C TYR A 175 -9.35 3.09 2.11
N PHE A 176 -10.30 3.94 2.51
CA PHE A 176 -10.66 5.16 1.81
C PHE A 176 -10.36 6.38 2.68
N TYR A 177 -9.99 7.49 2.04
CA TYR A 177 -9.89 8.81 2.66
C TYR A 177 -10.25 9.88 1.61
N ASP A 178 -10.37 11.12 2.07
CA ASP A 178 -10.59 12.28 1.20
C ASP A 178 -9.47 13.30 1.44
N GLU A 179 -8.59 13.49 0.44
CA GLU A 179 -7.48 14.44 0.49
C GLU A 179 -7.99 15.89 0.46
N ASP A 180 -9.07 16.17 -0.26
CA ASP A 180 -9.72 17.49 -0.37
C ASP A 180 -11.24 17.34 -0.52
N PRO A 181 -12.00 17.39 0.59
CA PRO A 181 -13.46 17.22 0.56
C PRO A 181 -14.23 18.28 -0.26
N SER A 182 -13.56 19.31 -0.76
CA SER A 182 -14.15 20.32 -1.62
C SER A 182 -14.02 20.02 -3.11
N ASP A 183 -13.22 19.01 -3.48
CA ASP A 183 -13.05 18.54 -4.84
C ASP A 183 -14.03 17.40 -5.15
N ASN A 184 -13.91 16.80 -6.34
CA ASN A 184 -14.80 15.74 -6.81
C ASN A 184 -14.25 14.33 -6.61
N ALA A 185 -13.20 14.13 -5.82
CA ALA A 185 -12.41 12.89 -5.78
C ALA A 185 -12.08 12.43 -4.36
N ILE A 186 -12.46 11.20 -4.06
CA ILE A 186 -11.97 10.46 -2.88
C ILE A 186 -10.83 9.54 -3.31
N GLN A 187 -10.02 9.11 -2.34
CA GLN A 187 -8.91 8.19 -2.57
C GLN A 187 -9.20 6.83 -1.96
N TYR A 188 -8.68 5.81 -2.63
CA TYR A 188 -8.68 4.43 -2.17
C TYR A 188 -7.25 3.91 -2.20
N VAL A 189 -6.80 3.32 -1.11
CA VAL A 189 -5.47 2.69 -1.02
C VAL A 189 -5.64 1.21 -0.81
N GLU A 190 -4.81 0.45 -1.50
CA GLU A 190 -4.63 -0.96 -1.27
C GLU A 190 -3.15 -1.25 -1.01
N LYS A 191 -2.88 -2.05 0.01
CA LYS A 191 -1.56 -2.64 0.30
C LYS A 191 -1.71 -4.15 0.31
N MET A 192 -1.00 -4.85 -0.57
CA MET A 192 -1.05 -6.31 -0.67
C MET A 192 0.33 -6.92 -0.66
N THR A 193 0.47 -7.97 0.14
CA THR A 193 1.52 -8.97 0.04
C THR A 193 1.03 -10.07 -0.89
N VAL A 194 1.91 -10.62 -1.71
CA VAL A 194 1.59 -11.69 -2.66
C VAL A 194 2.66 -12.78 -2.62
N ASP A 195 2.24 -14.04 -2.77
CA ASP A 195 3.18 -15.13 -2.98
C ASP A 195 3.77 -15.00 -4.39
N SER A 196 4.94 -14.35 -4.47
CA SER A 196 5.65 -14.14 -5.72
C SER A 196 6.61 -15.32 -6.00
N PRO A 197 6.51 -15.98 -7.16
CA PRO A 197 7.57 -16.85 -7.65
C PRO A 197 8.81 -16.02 -8.01
N ALA A 198 9.91 -16.71 -8.33
CA ALA A 198 11.17 -16.09 -8.73
C ALA A 198 10.98 -15.03 -9.82
N GLY A 199 11.45 -13.80 -9.56
CA GLY A 199 11.42 -12.67 -10.50
C GLY A 199 10.64 -11.44 -10.03
N GLY A 200 9.91 -11.52 -8.91
CA GLY A 200 9.21 -10.38 -8.29
C GLY A 200 8.05 -9.84 -9.12
N LEU A 201 7.54 -8.68 -8.70
CA LEU A 201 6.31 -8.10 -9.25
C LEU A 201 6.53 -7.01 -10.31
N VAL A 202 7.75 -6.47 -10.42
CA VAL A 202 8.05 -5.42 -11.40
C VAL A 202 7.77 -5.92 -12.83
N GLY A 203 6.98 -5.15 -13.57
CA GLY A 203 6.54 -5.49 -14.94
C GLY A 203 5.41 -6.52 -15.02
N LYS A 204 4.91 -7.03 -13.89
CA LYS A 204 3.67 -7.83 -13.87
C LYS A 204 2.46 -6.94 -14.01
N THR A 205 1.39 -7.48 -14.59
CA THR A 205 0.11 -6.77 -14.72
C THR A 205 -0.71 -6.95 -13.45
N LEU A 206 -1.11 -5.85 -12.81
CA LEU A 206 -2.21 -5.84 -11.85
C LEU A 206 -3.52 -5.61 -12.61
N ARG A 207 -4.52 -6.45 -12.36
CA ARG A 207 -5.89 -6.25 -12.84
C ARG A 207 -6.76 -5.82 -11.66
N SER A 208 -7.47 -4.72 -11.83
CA SER A 208 -8.38 -4.17 -10.84
C SER A 208 -9.82 -4.29 -11.35
N SER A 209 -10.69 -4.91 -10.57
CA SER A 209 -12.13 -5.00 -10.81
C SER A 209 -12.87 -4.51 -9.57
N PHE A 210 -13.62 -3.43 -9.74
CA PHE A 210 -14.44 -2.84 -8.69
C PHE A 210 -15.90 -2.83 -9.12
N LYS A 211 -16.82 -3.00 -8.17
CA LYS A 211 -18.26 -2.89 -8.41
C LYS A 211 -18.97 -2.29 -7.21
N GLY A 212 -19.90 -1.39 -7.49
CA GLY A 212 -20.84 -0.84 -6.51
C GLY A 212 -20.14 -0.12 -5.37
N LEU A 213 -19.84 1.17 -5.56
CA LEU A 213 -19.30 2.03 -4.50
C LEU A 213 -20.42 2.41 -3.54
N PHE A 214 -20.26 2.08 -2.26
CA PHE A 214 -21.23 2.40 -1.21
C PHE A 214 -20.58 3.05 0.00
N ILE A 215 -21.39 3.78 0.76
CA ILE A 215 -21.12 4.16 2.14
C ILE A 215 -21.86 3.23 3.10
N LEU A 216 -21.20 2.85 4.20
CA LEU A 216 -21.78 2.12 5.32
C LEU A 216 -21.72 2.99 6.59
N PRO A 217 -22.72 3.86 6.79
CA PRO A 217 -22.80 4.72 7.96
C PRO A 217 -23.13 3.94 9.23
N ALA A 218 -23.07 4.61 10.38
CA ALA A 218 -23.27 4.00 11.71
C ALA A 218 -24.65 3.34 11.91
N ASP A 219 -25.64 3.65 11.07
CA ASP A 219 -26.95 2.98 11.08
C ASP A 219 -26.93 1.58 10.43
N GLY A 220 -25.79 1.17 9.87
CA GLY A 220 -25.59 -0.14 9.25
C GLY A 220 -26.26 -0.32 7.89
N GLN A 221 -26.88 0.72 7.32
CA GLN A 221 -27.56 0.64 6.04
C GLN A 221 -26.67 1.13 4.90
N ARG A 222 -26.31 0.21 4.00
CA ARG A 222 -25.56 0.54 2.79
C ARG A 222 -26.32 1.52 1.91
N ARG A 223 -25.64 2.58 1.46
CA ARG A 223 -26.15 3.56 0.49
C ARG A 223 -25.16 3.67 -0.66
N TYR A 224 -25.63 3.48 -1.88
CA TYR A 224 -24.77 3.55 -3.06
C TYR A 224 -24.46 4.99 -3.42
N LEU A 225 -23.16 5.26 -3.61
CA LEU A 225 -22.66 6.48 -4.21
C LEU A 225 -22.57 6.32 -5.74
N ALA A 226 -22.26 5.10 -6.22
CA ALA A 226 -22.30 4.74 -7.63
C ALA A 226 -22.49 3.22 -7.82
N GLU A 227 -23.40 2.81 -8.72
CA GLU A 227 -23.70 1.39 -9.02
C GLU A 227 -22.86 0.83 -10.19
N GLY A 228 -21.72 1.45 -10.49
CA GLY A 228 -20.87 1.10 -11.64
C GLY A 228 -20.08 -0.21 -11.49
N VAL A 229 -19.45 -0.59 -12.59
CA VAL A 229 -18.41 -1.63 -12.68
C VAL A 229 -17.21 -1.01 -13.37
N TRP A 230 -16.03 -1.11 -12.73
CA TRP A 230 -14.79 -0.52 -13.19
C TRP A 230 -13.73 -1.60 -13.32
N GLU A 231 -13.30 -1.88 -14.55
CA GLU A 231 -12.30 -2.90 -14.85
C GLU A 231 -11.18 -2.30 -15.69
N PHE A 232 -9.95 -2.42 -15.21
CA PHE A 232 -8.76 -2.00 -15.94
C PHE A 232 -7.54 -2.78 -15.43
N GLY A 233 -6.43 -2.66 -16.14
CA GLY A 233 -5.18 -3.26 -15.71
C GLY A 233 -3.99 -2.43 -16.14
N PHE A 234 -2.91 -2.54 -15.37
CA PHE A 234 -1.68 -1.80 -15.60
C PHE A 234 -0.46 -2.60 -15.14
N GLU A 235 0.69 -2.28 -15.70
CA GLU A 235 1.95 -2.89 -15.28
C GLU A 235 2.47 -2.22 -14.00
N LEU A 236 2.95 -3.04 -13.07
CA LEU A 236 3.63 -2.60 -11.86
C LEU A 236 5.03 -2.08 -12.22
N LEU A 237 5.11 -0.80 -12.59
CA LEU A 237 6.35 -0.14 -13.02
C LEU A 237 6.85 0.84 -11.95
N TYR A 238 7.29 0.30 -10.82
CA TYR A 238 8.02 1.03 -9.77
C TYR A 238 9.50 0.64 -9.77
N SER A 239 10.35 1.42 -9.08
CA SER A 239 11.74 1.04 -8.83
C SER A 239 11.85 0.37 -7.48
N ASP A 240 12.13 -0.93 -7.47
CA ASP A 240 12.42 -1.68 -6.24
C ASP A 240 13.74 -1.17 -5.63
N ALA A 241 13.65 -0.54 -4.45
CA ALA A 241 14.76 0.00 -3.70
C ALA A 241 15.14 -0.86 -2.50
N SER A 242 14.75 -2.14 -2.51
CA SER A 242 15.01 -3.07 -1.42
C SER A 242 16.51 -3.31 -1.20
N VAL A 243 16.88 -3.46 0.05
CA VAL A 243 18.21 -3.87 0.49
C VAL A 243 18.12 -5.28 1.06
N SER A 244 19.01 -6.17 0.61
CA SER A 244 19.07 -7.56 1.07
C SER A 244 20.06 -7.74 2.21
N PHE A 245 19.84 -8.80 2.99
CA PHE A 245 20.67 -9.19 4.13
C PHE A 245 21.20 -10.62 3.94
N PRO A 246 22.31 -10.98 4.60
CA PRO A 246 22.82 -12.35 4.58
C PRO A 246 21.76 -13.36 5.05
N ALA A 247 21.72 -14.52 4.40
CA ALA A 247 20.88 -15.65 4.74
C ALA A 247 21.72 -16.91 5.05
N GLY A 248 21.05 -17.96 5.54
CA GLY A 248 21.64 -19.25 5.89
C GLY A 248 22.03 -19.40 7.37
N GLN A 249 21.87 -18.34 8.18
CA GLN A 249 22.15 -18.37 9.61
C GLN A 249 20.97 -18.97 10.39
N SER A 250 21.28 -19.54 11.56
CA SER A 250 20.26 -20.01 12.49
C SER A 250 19.63 -18.82 13.24
N ILE A 251 18.31 -18.81 13.33
CA ILE A 251 17.50 -17.83 14.06
C ILE A 251 16.58 -18.55 15.05
N ALA A 252 16.21 -17.88 16.14
CA ALA A 252 15.16 -18.37 17.03
C ALA A 252 13.78 -18.05 16.45
N VAL A 253 12.89 -19.04 16.42
CA VAL A 253 11.48 -18.90 16.04
C VAL A 253 10.67 -19.68 17.07
N SER A 254 9.75 -19.02 17.77
CA SER A 254 9.00 -19.63 18.88
C SER A 254 9.94 -20.31 19.90
N GLU A 255 9.74 -21.59 20.23
CA GLU A 255 10.62 -22.38 21.11
C GLU A 255 11.77 -23.11 20.36
N GLY A 256 11.87 -22.94 19.04
CA GLY A 256 12.75 -23.70 18.16
C GLY A 256 13.84 -22.88 17.46
N ALA A 257 14.61 -23.57 16.63
CA ALA A 257 15.61 -22.98 15.75
C ALA A 257 15.23 -23.20 14.29
N ALA A 258 15.30 -22.13 13.50
CA ALA A 258 15.08 -22.14 12.06
C ALA A 258 16.31 -21.67 11.31
N THR A 259 16.33 -21.88 10.00
CA THR A 259 17.35 -21.33 9.09
C THR A 259 16.76 -20.17 8.30
N LEU A 260 17.31 -18.96 8.44
CA LEU A 260 16.91 -17.82 7.62
C LEU A 260 17.21 -18.10 6.14
N ARG A 261 16.22 -17.90 5.27
CA ARG A 261 16.32 -18.16 3.82
C ARG A 261 16.42 -16.88 3.01
N GLU A 262 15.62 -15.88 3.35
CA GLU A 262 15.64 -14.58 2.71
C GLU A 262 15.33 -13.51 3.76
N LEU A 263 15.96 -12.35 3.60
CA LEU A 263 15.69 -11.16 4.40
C LEU A 263 15.96 -9.93 3.56
N SER A 264 14.96 -9.07 3.43
CA SER A 264 15.07 -7.81 2.73
C SER A 264 14.22 -6.72 3.39
N VAL A 265 14.64 -5.48 3.19
CA VAL A 265 13.89 -4.30 3.62
C VAL A 265 13.71 -3.39 2.43
N SER A 266 12.45 -3.14 2.07
CA SER A 266 12.03 -2.18 1.05
C SER A 266 11.60 -0.86 1.69
N PRO A 267 11.28 0.18 0.91
CA PRO A 267 10.75 1.41 1.48
C PRO A 267 9.43 1.24 2.23
N ILE A 268 8.64 0.21 1.91
CA ILE A 268 7.28 0.02 2.44
C ILE A 268 7.15 -1.19 3.35
N ALA A 269 8.08 -2.14 3.32
CA ALA A 269 7.95 -3.37 4.06
C ALA A 269 9.29 -4.04 4.40
N LEU A 270 9.25 -4.95 5.38
CA LEU A 270 10.26 -5.96 5.63
C LEU A 270 9.75 -7.30 5.14
N TYR A 271 10.54 -8.00 4.34
CA TYR A 271 10.28 -9.38 3.97
C TYR A 271 11.29 -10.31 4.62
N LEU A 272 10.81 -11.45 5.13
CA LEU A 272 11.67 -12.55 5.55
C LEU A 272 11.06 -13.90 5.21
N SER A 273 11.92 -14.86 4.93
CA SER A 273 11.54 -16.28 4.85
C SER A 273 12.52 -17.14 5.64
N TRP A 274 12.02 -18.23 6.22
CA TRP A 274 12.82 -19.14 7.02
C TRP A 274 12.37 -20.58 6.85
N GLU A 275 13.28 -21.51 7.09
CA GLU A 275 13.04 -22.94 6.98
C GLU A 275 13.12 -23.61 8.35
N GLU A 276 12.09 -24.41 8.64
CA GLU A 276 12.01 -25.28 9.81
C GLU A 276 12.05 -26.75 9.40
N ALA A 277 12.67 -27.58 10.26
CA ALA A 277 12.87 -29.00 10.02
C ALA A 277 11.60 -29.85 10.20
N SER A 278 10.49 -29.26 10.66
CA SER A 278 9.19 -29.94 10.73
C SER A 278 8.08 -28.94 10.44
N ALA A 279 6.99 -29.43 9.83
CA ALA A 279 5.75 -28.68 9.79
C ALA A 279 5.23 -28.47 11.22
N PRO A 280 4.59 -27.32 11.51
CA PRO A 280 3.93 -27.12 12.78
C PRO A 280 2.78 -28.12 12.93
N ASP A 281 2.27 -28.22 14.15
CA ASP A 281 0.99 -28.89 14.39
C ASP A 281 -0.08 -28.24 13.47
N PRO A 282 -0.79 -29.01 12.62
CA PRO A 282 -1.88 -28.46 11.80
C PRO A 282 -3.01 -27.84 12.65
N ASP A 283 -3.09 -28.19 13.94
CA ASP A 283 -4.03 -27.63 14.90
C ASP A 283 -3.48 -26.39 15.64
N ALA A 284 -2.29 -25.88 15.27
CA ALA A 284 -1.75 -24.66 15.85
C ALA A 284 -2.55 -23.43 15.41
N ASP A 285 -3.18 -22.74 16.37
CA ASP A 285 -3.97 -21.52 16.15
C ASP A 285 -3.14 -20.30 15.70
N THR A 286 -1.80 -20.39 15.77
CA THR A 286 -0.89 -19.28 15.45
C THR A 286 0.23 -19.75 14.54
N MET A 287 0.50 -18.96 13.51
CA MET A 287 1.62 -19.22 12.60
C MET A 287 2.91 -18.76 13.28
N PRO A 288 3.96 -19.61 13.38
CA PRO A 288 5.19 -19.23 14.06
C PRO A 288 5.78 -17.96 13.44
N ALA A 289 6.40 -17.13 14.27
CA ALA A 289 7.02 -15.89 13.86
C ALA A 289 8.23 -15.55 14.75
N PRO A 290 9.39 -15.18 14.17
CA PRO A 290 10.49 -14.63 14.96
C PRO A 290 10.19 -13.20 15.45
N ASP A 291 10.80 -12.78 16.55
CA ASP A 291 10.88 -11.34 16.89
C ASP A 291 11.71 -10.62 15.81
N VAL A 292 11.19 -9.53 15.27
CA VAL A 292 11.82 -8.76 14.19
C VAL A 292 11.86 -7.28 14.49
N LYS A 293 13.03 -6.65 14.30
CA LYS A 293 13.21 -5.20 14.47
C LYS A 293 14.15 -4.66 13.40
N VAL A 294 13.80 -3.53 12.79
CA VAL A 294 14.70 -2.81 11.89
C VAL A 294 15.34 -1.67 12.66
N VAL A 295 16.68 -1.66 12.71
CA VAL A 295 17.48 -0.61 13.35
C VAL A 295 18.07 0.29 12.28
N MET A 296 17.76 1.58 12.37
CA MET A 296 18.24 2.62 11.47
C MET A 296 19.61 3.15 11.96
N LYS A 297 20.41 3.73 11.05
CA LYS A 297 21.74 4.31 11.33
C LYS A 297 21.71 5.48 12.30
N ASP A 298 20.56 6.14 12.46
CA ASP A 298 20.35 7.19 13.46
C ASP A 298 20.02 6.64 14.85
N GLY A 299 19.96 5.31 15.00
CA GLY A 299 19.62 4.59 16.22
C GLY A 299 18.12 4.43 16.46
N SER A 300 17.26 4.97 15.60
CA SER A 300 15.81 4.72 15.68
C SER A 300 15.46 3.30 15.27
N VAL A 301 14.35 2.80 15.80
CA VAL A 301 13.84 1.46 15.50
C VAL A 301 12.51 1.59 14.78
N VAL A 302 12.35 0.91 13.65
CA VAL A 302 11.06 0.76 12.98
C VAL A 302 10.36 -0.45 13.57
N ALA A 303 9.15 -0.26 14.07
CA ALA A 303 8.34 -1.33 14.62
C ALA A 303 7.88 -2.26 13.47
N CYS A 304 8.00 -3.56 13.69
CA CYS A 304 7.51 -4.59 12.77
C CYS A 304 6.47 -5.43 13.51
N ASP A 305 5.20 -5.28 13.15
CA ASP A 305 4.13 -6.12 13.70
C ASP A 305 3.98 -7.37 12.83
N ILE A 306 4.78 -8.39 13.12
CA ILE A 306 4.82 -9.63 12.34
C ILE A 306 3.55 -10.47 12.47
N GLU A 307 2.76 -10.26 13.53
CA GLU A 307 1.50 -10.97 13.75
C GLU A 307 0.38 -10.45 12.83
N ARG A 308 0.49 -9.19 12.39
CA ARG A 308 -0.43 -8.57 11.42
C ARG A 308 0.06 -8.69 9.97
N ALA A 309 1.16 -9.40 9.75
CA ALA A 309 1.77 -9.53 8.45
C ALA A 309 1.16 -10.67 7.63
N GLY A 310 1.06 -10.43 6.32
CA GLY A 310 0.77 -11.51 5.37
C GLY A 310 1.91 -12.53 5.36
N GLY A 311 1.59 -13.78 5.09
CA GLY A 311 2.59 -14.83 5.03
C GLY A 311 2.05 -16.12 4.43
N SER A 312 2.98 -16.98 4.04
CA SER A 312 2.68 -18.29 3.48
C SER A 312 3.53 -19.38 4.12
N ALA A 313 3.06 -20.61 3.94
CA ALA A 313 3.72 -21.83 4.36
C ALA A 313 3.84 -22.74 3.14
N GLU A 314 5.06 -23.00 2.71
CA GLU A 314 5.35 -23.92 1.62
C GLU A 314 5.85 -25.25 2.20
N PRO A 315 5.06 -26.33 2.11
CA PRO A 315 5.51 -27.65 2.53
C PRO A 315 6.54 -28.21 1.52
N GLY A 316 7.67 -28.67 2.04
CA GLY A 316 8.68 -29.42 1.30
C GLY A 316 8.90 -30.82 1.88
N ASP A 317 9.85 -31.57 1.30
CA ASP A 317 10.21 -32.92 1.76
C ASP A 317 10.77 -32.91 3.20
N GLY A 318 9.87 -33.07 4.18
CA GLY A 318 10.19 -33.10 5.60
C GLY A 318 10.61 -31.74 6.18
N LYS A 319 10.28 -30.64 5.51
CA LYS A 319 10.60 -29.26 5.93
C LYS A 319 9.46 -28.32 5.56
N VAL A 320 9.38 -27.18 6.22
CA VAL A 320 8.45 -26.10 5.84
C VAL A 320 9.23 -24.82 5.67
N VAL A 321 8.97 -24.12 4.58
CA VAL A 321 9.45 -22.76 4.35
C VAL A 321 8.30 -21.81 4.66
N TRP A 322 8.56 -20.93 5.60
CA TRP A 322 7.65 -19.88 6.00
C TRP A 322 8.07 -18.56 5.38
N SER A 323 7.11 -17.69 5.11
CA SER A 323 7.36 -16.32 4.72
C SER A 323 6.50 -15.33 5.49
N ARG A 324 7.00 -14.11 5.65
CA ARG A 324 6.25 -12.95 6.12
C ARG A 324 6.67 -11.72 5.33
N ASN A 325 5.68 -10.89 5.02
CA ASN A 325 5.89 -9.55 4.49
C ASN A 325 5.18 -8.54 5.40
N VAL A 326 5.96 -7.76 6.14
CA VAL A 326 5.51 -6.84 7.18
C VAL A 326 5.52 -5.43 6.62
N PHE A 327 4.36 -4.88 6.28
CA PHE A 327 4.26 -3.47 5.91
C PHE A 327 4.61 -2.57 7.10
N PHE A 328 5.39 -1.53 6.82
CA PHE A 328 5.64 -0.46 7.78
C PHE A 328 4.42 0.46 7.91
N ASP A 329 4.41 1.27 8.96
CA ASP A 329 3.44 2.34 9.16
C ASP A 329 3.85 3.66 8.47
N ARG A 330 4.99 3.67 7.80
CA ARG A 330 5.57 4.82 7.09
C ARG A 330 6.56 4.35 6.03
N ILE A 331 6.88 5.25 5.09
CA ILE A 331 8.01 5.03 4.18
C ILE A 331 9.32 5.23 4.94
N ILE A 332 10.23 4.28 4.81
CA ILE A 332 11.62 4.39 5.29
C ILE A 332 12.58 4.40 4.10
N ASP A 333 13.78 4.96 4.27
CA ASP A 333 14.88 4.76 3.31
C ASP A 333 15.68 3.51 3.69
N PRO A 334 15.64 2.43 2.88
CA PRO A 334 16.41 1.22 3.15
C PRO A 334 17.92 1.46 3.23
N SER A 335 18.44 2.50 2.56
CA SER A 335 19.86 2.86 2.62
C SER A 335 20.29 3.32 4.01
N GLN A 336 19.34 3.77 4.85
CA GLN A 336 19.57 4.18 6.23
C GLN A 336 19.42 3.03 7.24
N VAL A 337 19.14 1.81 6.79
CA VAL A 337 19.10 0.64 7.68
C VAL A 337 20.52 0.28 8.11
N GLU A 338 20.76 0.20 9.41
CA GLU A 338 22.03 -0.27 9.97
C GLU A 338 22.04 -1.78 10.13
N SER A 339 20.96 -2.33 10.68
CA SER A 339 20.81 -3.77 10.87
C SER A 339 19.34 -4.17 11.01
N VAL A 340 19.08 -5.46 10.80
CA VAL A 340 17.81 -6.08 11.17
C VAL A 340 18.08 -7.13 12.24
N GLN A 341 17.29 -7.12 13.29
CA GLN A 341 17.30 -8.16 14.32
C GLN A 341 16.20 -9.17 13.99
N VAL A 342 16.54 -10.45 13.93
CA VAL A 342 15.59 -11.55 13.70
C VAL A 342 15.90 -12.67 14.69
N GLY A 343 14.94 -13.02 15.55
CA GLY A 343 15.08 -14.16 16.45
C GLY A 343 16.33 -14.09 17.34
N GLY A 344 16.68 -12.89 17.82
CA GLY A 344 17.87 -12.64 18.65
C GLY A 344 19.21 -12.54 17.91
N ALA A 345 19.25 -12.79 16.59
CA ALA A 345 20.43 -12.57 15.75
C ALA A 345 20.35 -11.19 15.05
N SER A 346 21.51 -10.60 14.75
CA SER A 346 21.60 -9.29 14.07
C SER A 346 22.29 -9.42 12.72
N PHE A 347 21.66 -8.87 11.69
CA PHE A 347 22.05 -8.95 10.29
C PHE A 347 22.35 -7.56 9.76
N LYS A 348 23.51 -7.39 9.12
CA LYS A 348 23.88 -6.15 8.42
C LYS A 348 23.53 -6.26 6.94
N PRO A 349 23.19 -5.14 6.27
CA PRO A 349 23.00 -5.11 4.83
C PRO A 349 24.16 -5.73 4.06
N VAL A 350 23.87 -6.45 2.97
CA VAL A 350 24.90 -6.85 2.02
C VAL A 350 25.40 -5.60 1.29
N ALA A 351 26.72 -5.45 1.20
CA ALA A 351 27.38 -4.28 0.60
C ALA A 351 27.30 -4.24 -0.92
#